data_AF-A0A6A4TJS4-F1
#
_entry.id   AF-A0A6A4TJS4-F1
#
_cell.length_a   1.000
_cell.length_b   1.000
_cell.length_c   1.000
_cell.angle_alpha   90.00
_cell.angle_beta   90.00
_cell.angle_gamma   90.00
#
_symmetry.space_group_name_H-M   'P 1'
#
loop_
_entity.id
_entity.type
_entity.pdbx_description
1 polymer ?
#
loop_
_entity_poly.entity_id
_entity_poly.type
_entity_poly.pdbx_seq_one_letter_code
_entity_poly.pdbx_strand_id
1 'polypeptide(L)'
;MAQHDPSHVASSQKALMLEMKSLQEEPVEGFKITLVDEADLYNWEVAIFGPPNTHYEGGYFKARIKFPMDYPYSPPSFRFLTKMWHPNIYENGDVCISILHPPVDDPQSGELPSERWNPTQNVRTILLSVISLLNEPNTFSPANVDASVMYRKWRDSKGKDREYVEIIRKQVVATKAEAERDGVKVPTTLAEYCIRTRVPAPDEGSDLFYDYYYDDDDVDGEDGDCCYDEDDSGNEENNTDIVPTRVMSVNYAAGLSQYADKGVCGLPEVFDSPEELKVKVETLAQLIKESQYFVVHSGAGISTSAGIPDFRGPKGVWTLEEKGESPNFETTFEDARPSLTHLALLGLQRAGYLKYLISQNVDGLHVRSGFPRDLLSELHGNMFVEECEKCGRQYVREKVIGVMGLKPTGRHCDVVRSRGLRACRGKLISTILDWEDALPDRDLNKAEDASRRADLALTLGTSLQIKPSGDLPLLTKRKGGKIVIVNLQPTKHDKHGHLRIHGYVDEVMKQLMELLELDIPKWEGPTVCEGSTASSESTPDVKPPRAVTAKEKLKKNLIKEERKREAARLTDDGSVKEEMGSIKRERADSPVVINEEK
;
A
#
# COMPACT_ATOMS: atom_id res chain seq x y z
N MET A 1 -14.31 15.18 42.31
CA MET A 1 -13.00 14.53 42.46
C MET A 1 -13.09 13.19 41.74
N ALA A 2 -12.66 13.13 40.48
CA ALA A 2 -12.67 11.88 39.72
C ALA A 2 -11.61 10.96 40.32
N GLN A 3 -12.01 9.75 40.71
CA GLN A 3 -11.09 8.70 41.15
C GLN A 3 -10.35 8.20 39.91
N HIS A 4 -9.04 8.42 39.87
CA HIS A 4 -8.17 7.94 38.79
C HIS A 4 -7.85 6.45 39.02
N ASP A 5 -8.02 5.63 37.98
CA ASP A 5 -7.59 4.23 38.01
C ASP A 5 -6.06 4.15 37.92
N PRO A 6 -5.37 3.55 38.90
CA PRO A 6 -3.91 3.38 38.90
C PRO A 6 -3.36 2.62 37.68
N SER A 7 -4.20 1.81 37.01
CA SER A 7 -3.80 1.00 35.85
C SER A 7 -3.40 1.87 34.63
N HIS A 8 -4.15 2.94 34.38
CA HIS A 8 -3.92 3.83 33.24
C HIS A 8 -2.65 4.68 33.40
N VAL A 9 -2.32 5.10 34.62
CA VAL A 9 -1.12 5.90 34.93
C VAL A 9 0.17 5.10 34.65
N ALA A 10 0.18 3.80 34.96
CA ALA A 10 1.33 2.94 34.67
C ALA A 10 1.51 2.69 33.17
N SER A 11 0.42 2.60 32.41
CA SER A 11 0.45 2.41 30.95
C SER A 11 0.92 3.66 30.21
N SER A 12 0.41 4.84 30.57
CA SER A 12 0.78 6.11 29.93
C SER A 12 2.23 6.51 30.22
N GLN A 13 2.71 6.29 31.45
CA GLN A 13 4.14 6.48 31.77
C GLN A 13 5.05 5.60 30.93
N LYS A 14 4.68 4.32 30.71
CA LYS A 14 5.45 3.41 29.87
C LYS A 14 5.49 3.87 28.41
N ALA A 15 4.37 4.35 27.87
CA ALA A 15 4.30 4.91 26.53
C ALA A 15 5.22 6.15 26.39
N LEU A 16 5.13 7.10 27.33
CA LEU A 16 5.96 8.31 27.32
C LEU A 16 7.46 8.01 27.45
N MET A 17 7.84 7.02 28.26
CA MET A 17 9.24 6.59 28.37
C MET A 17 9.76 5.99 27.06
N LEU A 18 8.95 5.18 26.36
CA LEU A 18 9.31 4.61 25.06
C LEU A 18 9.45 5.70 24.00
N GLU A 19 8.57 6.69 24.00
CA GLU A 19 8.65 7.82 23.06
C GLU A 19 9.87 8.70 23.31
N MET A 20 10.17 9.02 24.57
CA MET A 20 11.38 9.76 24.92
C MET A 20 12.63 9.01 24.48
N LYS A 21 12.68 7.69 24.72
CA LYS A 21 13.79 6.85 24.28
C LYS A 21 13.93 6.86 22.75
N SER A 22 12.83 6.69 22.02
CA SER A 22 12.82 6.72 20.55
C SER A 22 13.32 8.05 19.99
N LEU A 23 12.95 9.18 20.61
CA LEU A 23 13.38 10.51 20.21
C LEU A 23 14.84 10.81 20.59
N GLN A 24 15.39 10.14 21.60
CA GLN A 24 16.81 10.22 21.94
C GLN A 24 17.68 9.37 21.00
N GLU A 25 17.20 8.19 20.61
CA GLU A 25 17.88 7.30 19.66
C GLU A 25 17.84 7.87 18.23
N GLU A 26 16.69 8.43 17.84
CA GLU A 26 16.44 9.01 16.52
C GLU A 26 15.87 10.42 16.65
N PRO A 27 16.72 11.45 16.87
CA PRO A 27 16.26 12.82 17.04
C PRO A 27 15.57 13.36 15.78
N VAL A 28 14.56 14.21 15.98
CA VAL A 28 13.87 14.92 14.90
C VAL A 28 14.67 16.16 14.51
N GLU A 29 14.91 16.35 13.21
CA GLU A 29 15.64 17.51 12.70
C GLU A 29 14.96 18.83 13.10
N GLY A 30 15.75 19.78 13.58
CA GLY A 30 15.24 21.06 14.06
C GLY A 30 14.67 21.05 15.49
N PHE A 31 14.72 19.92 16.21
CA PHE A 31 14.22 19.84 17.60
C PHE A 31 15.29 19.35 18.57
N LYS A 32 15.22 19.87 19.79
CA LYS A 32 15.90 19.31 20.95
C LYS A 32 14.89 19.20 22.09
N ILE A 33 14.77 18.00 22.67
CA ILE A 33 13.77 17.70 23.69
C ILE A 33 14.49 17.44 25.01
N THR A 34 13.97 18.02 26.08
CA THR A 34 14.44 17.85 27.44
C THR A 34 13.26 17.67 28.39
N LEU A 35 13.44 16.89 29.46
CA LEU A 35 12.46 16.83 30.54
C LEU A 35 12.60 18.08 31.42
N VAL A 36 11.47 18.64 31.87
CA VAL A 36 11.45 19.78 32.80
C VAL A 36 11.94 19.35 34.18
N ASP A 37 11.57 18.14 34.59
CA ASP A 37 12.00 17.46 35.81
C ASP A 37 12.10 15.96 35.49
N GLU A 38 13.18 15.29 35.92
CA GLU A 38 13.34 13.84 35.75
C GLU A 38 12.24 13.05 36.48
N ALA A 39 11.58 13.67 37.47
CA ALA A 39 10.42 13.09 38.16
C ALA A 39 9.08 13.31 37.44
N ASP A 40 9.00 14.20 36.44
CA ASP A 40 7.76 14.55 35.73
C ASP A 40 7.83 14.17 34.24
N LEU A 41 7.36 12.96 33.94
CA LEU A 41 7.28 12.43 32.57
C LEU A 41 6.18 13.07 31.72
N TYR A 42 5.29 13.89 32.29
CA TYR A 42 4.14 14.46 31.58
C TYR A 42 4.37 15.89 31.06
N ASN A 43 5.51 16.51 31.38
CA ASN A 43 5.84 17.87 30.94
C ASN A 43 7.22 17.89 30.27
N TRP A 44 7.23 18.09 28.95
CA TRP A 44 8.46 18.11 28.16
C TRP A 44 8.73 19.51 27.64
N GLU A 45 10.00 19.93 27.71
CA GLU A 45 10.50 21.14 27.09
C GLU A 45 11.06 20.82 25.71
N VAL A 46 10.71 21.66 24.75
CA VAL A 46 11.06 21.49 23.35
C VAL A 46 11.70 22.77 22.85
N ALA A 47 12.96 22.66 22.43
CA ALA A 47 13.67 23.68 21.69
C ALA A 47 13.50 23.43 20.20
N ILE A 48 13.01 24.44 19.47
CA ILE A 48 12.70 24.38 18.04
C ILE A 48 13.61 25.36 17.32
N PHE A 49 14.35 24.87 16.33
CA PHE A 49 15.15 25.67 15.43
C PHE A 49 14.33 25.97 14.18
N GLY A 50 14.33 27.24 13.78
CA GLY A 50 13.57 27.68 12.61
C GLY A 50 14.01 26.94 11.33
N PRO A 51 13.08 26.32 10.57
CA PRO A 51 13.43 25.54 9.40
C PRO A 51 14.09 26.37 8.28
N PRO A 52 15.06 25.81 7.53
CA PRO A 52 15.68 26.49 6.40
C PRO A 52 14.66 26.86 5.32
N ASN A 53 14.90 27.95 4.59
CA ASN A 53 14.01 28.49 3.55
C ASN A 53 12.64 28.96 4.06
N THR A 54 12.46 29.10 5.38
CA THR A 54 11.27 29.72 5.98
C THR A 54 11.58 31.10 6.54
N HIS A 55 10.55 31.88 6.86
CA HIS A 55 10.75 33.16 7.54
C HIS A 55 11.23 33.03 8.99
N TYR A 56 11.16 31.82 9.54
CA TYR A 56 11.60 31.50 10.89
C TYR A 56 13.07 31.08 10.94
N GLU A 57 13.73 30.90 9.79
CA GLU A 57 15.12 30.43 9.67
C GLU A 57 16.08 31.18 10.61
N GLY A 58 16.91 30.41 11.32
CA GLY A 58 17.86 30.94 12.30
C GLY A 58 17.23 31.45 13.60
N GLY A 59 15.93 31.16 13.82
CA GLY A 59 15.23 31.39 15.08
C GLY A 59 15.41 30.24 16.08
N TYR A 60 15.28 30.55 17.37
CA TYR A 60 15.30 29.60 18.48
C TYR A 60 14.04 29.78 19.33
N PHE A 61 13.11 28.84 19.22
CA PHE A 61 11.80 28.94 19.87
C PHE A 61 11.67 27.87 20.93
N LYS A 62 11.27 28.27 22.14
CA LYS A 62 10.99 27.33 23.23
C LYS A 62 9.50 27.01 23.24
N ALA A 63 9.17 25.75 23.45
CA ALA A 63 7.82 25.25 23.60
C ALA A 63 7.76 24.21 24.72
N ARG A 64 6.53 23.91 25.16
CA ARG A 64 6.24 22.89 26.16
C ARG A 64 5.14 21.98 25.64
N ILE A 65 5.36 20.67 25.77
CA ILE A 65 4.34 19.64 25.56
C ILE A 65 3.87 19.16 26.93
N LYS A 66 2.56 19.14 27.13
CA LYS A 66 1.94 18.61 28.34
C LYS A 66 1.01 17.45 27.97
N PHE A 67 1.29 16.28 28.53
CA PHE A 67 0.56 15.05 28.26
C PHE A 67 -0.57 14.83 29.27
N PRO A 68 -1.72 14.28 28.84
CA PRO A 68 -2.76 13.86 29.75
C PRO A 68 -2.42 12.49 30.39
N MET A 69 -3.10 12.16 31.50
CA MET A 69 -2.81 10.93 32.26
C MET A 69 -3.21 9.65 31.51
N ASP A 70 -4.13 9.77 30.54
CA ASP A 70 -4.63 8.71 29.67
C ASP A 70 -3.94 8.71 28.29
N TYR A 71 -2.79 9.36 28.14
CA TYR A 71 -1.99 9.27 26.91
C TYR A 71 -1.64 7.80 26.56
N PRO A 72 -1.76 7.36 25.29
CA PRO A 72 -2.01 8.13 24.06
C PRO A 72 -3.48 8.29 23.65
N TYR A 73 -4.46 7.96 24.50
CA TYR A 73 -5.88 8.02 24.10
C TYR A 73 -6.39 9.45 23.91
N SER A 74 -5.96 10.38 24.77
CA SER A 74 -6.22 11.81 24.63
C SER A 74 -4.98 12.56 24.12
N PRO A 75 -5.15 13.63 23.32
CA PRO A 75 -4.03 14.41 22.80
C PRO A 75 -3.27 15.16 23.89
N PRO A 76 -1.95 15.35 23.72
CA PRO A 76 -1.22 16.34 24.50
C PRO A 76 -1.56 17.77 24.05
N SER A 77 -1.25 18.74 24.90
CA SER A 77 -1.26 20.17 24.54
C SER A 77 0.14 20.65 24.19
N PHE A 78 0.26 21.46 23.14
CA PHE A 78 1.53 22.06 22.70
C PHE A 78 1.45 23.59 22.80
N ARG A 79 2.40 24.20 23.52
CA ARG A 79 2.44 25.65 23.73
C ARG A 79 3.84 26.22 23.49
N PHE A 80 3.95 27.24 22.65
CA PHE A 80 5.14 28.08 22.56
C PHE A 80 5.28 28.96 23.82
N LEU A 81 6.46 28.90 24.45
CA LEU A 81 6.86 29.76 25.55
C LEU A 81 7.45 31.08 25.01
N THR A 82 8.13 31.01 23.86
CA THR A 82 8.57 32.19 23.12
C THR A 82 7.38 32.80 22.39
N LYS A 83 7.25 34.14 22.38
CA LYS A 83 6.14 34.82 21.69
C LYS A 83 6.22 34.60 20.18
N MET A 84 5.17 34.04 19.58
CA MET A 84 5.09 33.71 18.15
C MET A 84 4.01 34.51 17.43
N TRP A 85 4.35 35.09 16.27
CA TRP A 85 3.38 35.67 15.34
C TRP A 85 3.15 34.68 14.20
N HIS A 86 2.00 34.00 14.21
CA HIS A 86 1.71 32.92 13.28
C HIS A 86 0.19 32.67 13.17
N PRO A 87 -0.36 32.38 11.97
CA PRO A 87 -1.80 32.15 11.75
C PRO A 87 -2.45 31.08 12.64
N ASN A 88 -1.72 30.03 13.00
CA ASN A 88 -2.22 28.90 13.79
C ASN A 88 -1.68 28.83 15.23
N ILE A 89 -1.17 29.95 15.76
CA ILE A 89 -0.73 30.04 17.16
C ILE A 89 -1.53 31.14 17.86
N TYR A 90 -2.19 30.79 18.97
CA TYR A 90 -2.93 31.74 19.80
C TYR A 90 -2.00 32.74 20.49
N GLU A 91 -2.53 33.88 20.96
CA GLU A 91 -1.73 34.89 21.67
C GLU A 91 -1.05 34.37 22.93
N ASN A 92 -1.64 33.36 23.58
CA ASN A 92 -1.10 32.69 24.75
C ASN A 92 -0.02 31.63 24.42
N GLY A 93 0.27 31.42 23.13
CA GLY A 93 1.25 30.47 22.60
C GLY A 93 0.70 29.07 22.30
N ASP A 94 -0.57 28.78 22.58
CA ASP A 94 -1.15 27.46 22.27
C ASP A 94 -1.20 27.25 20.75
N VAL A 95 -0.81 26.05 20.32
CA VAL A 95 -0.80 25.65 18.91
C VAL A 95 -2.13 25.02 18.54
N CYS A 96 -2.72 25.47 17.44
CA CYS A 96 -3.99 24.98 16.91
C CYS A 96 -3.74 24.21 15.61
N ILE A 97 -3.65 22.89 15.71
CA ILE A 97 -3.57 21.95 14.57
C ILE A 97 -4.48 20.76 14.84
N SER A 98 -5.05 20.17 13.79
CA SER A 98 -6.09 19.14 13.90
C SER A 98 -5.69 17.96 14.80
N ILE A 99 -4.43 17.50 14.70
CA ILE A 99 -3.93 16.38 15.51
C ILE A 99 -3.83 16.68 17.01
N LEU A 100 -3.95 17.94 17.46
CA LEU A 100 -4.01 18.27 18.89
C LEU A 100 -5.45 18.43 19.39
N HIS A 101 -6.44 18.29 18.51
CA HIS A 101 -7.85 18.32 18.89
C HIS A 101 -8.31 16.92 19.34
N PRO A 102 -9.15 16.85 20.40
CA PRO A 102 -9.72 15.59 20.86
C PRO A 102 -10.43 14.84 19.72
N PRO A 103 -10.49 13.49 19.77
CA PRO A 103 -11.15 12.65 18.76
C PRO A 103 -12.69 12.78 18.73
N VAL A 104 -13.24 13.85 19.30
CA VAL A 104 -14.68 14.11 19.33
C VAL A 104 -15.11 14.61 17.95
N ASP A 105 -16.27 14.16 17.47
CA ASP A 105 -16.88 14.73 16.27
C ASP A 105 -17.39 16.14 16.62
N ASP A 106 -16.76 17.18 16.08
CA ASP A 106 -17.17 18.57 16.24
C ASP A 106 -17.70 19.08 14.91
N PRO A 107 -19.03 19.09 14.71
CA PRO A 107 -19.65 19.52 13.46
C PRO A 107 -19.31 20.96 13.07
N GLN A 108 -18.80 21.77 14.01
CA GLN A 108 -18.49 23.18 13.81
C GLN A 108 -17.00 23.43 13.46
N SER A 109 -16.12 22.44 13.63
CA SER A 109 -14.69 22.61 13.32
C SER A 109 -14.38 22.53 11.83
N GLY A 110 -15.17 21.75 11.07
CA GLY A 110 -14.92 21.44 9.67
C GLY A 110 -13.74 20.49 9.43
N GLU A 111 -13.17 19.89 10.50
CA GLU A 111 -12.08 18.92 10.44
C GLU A 111 -12.63 17.49 10.39
N LEU A 112 -12.02 16.61 9.60
CA LEU A 112 -12.42 15.21 9.58
C LEU A 112 -11.94 14.50 10.87
N PRO A 113 -12.70 13.53 11.42
CA PRO A 113 -12.24 12.73 12.56
C PRO A 113 -10.89 12.04 12.33
N SER A 114 -10.56 11.71 11.08
CA SER A 114 -9.26 11.13 10.68
C SER A 114 -8.09 12.13 10.75
N GLU A 115 -8.37 13.45 10.72
CA GLU A 115 -7.37 14.51 10.85
C GLU A 115 -7.10 14.86 12.32
N ARG A 116 -7.96 14.40 13.23
CA ARG A 116 -7.87 14.66 14.68
C ARG A 116 -6.94 13.68 15.37
N TRP A 117 -6.69 13.93 16.66
CA TRP A 117 -5.84 13.05 17.46
C TRP A 117 -6.35 11.62 17.41
N ASN A 118 -5.45 10.68 17.14
CA ASN A 118 -5.73 9.26 17.28
C ASN A 118 -4.62 8.58 18.07
N PRO A 119 -4.91 7.48 18.81
CA PRO A 119 -3.91 6.84 19.66
C PRO A 119 -2.74 6.17 18.92
N THR A 120 -2.75 6.16 17.58
CA THR A 120 -1.62 5.68 16.75
C THR A 120 -0.63 6.78 16.42
N GLN A 121 -0.99 8.05 16.65
CA GLN A 121 -0.08 9.19 16.59
C GLN A 121 0.84 9.23 17.81
N ASN A 122 1.95 9.95 17.68
CA ASN A 122 3.00 10.02 18.69
C ASN A 122 3.67 11.41 18.69
N VAL A 123 4.55 11.67 19.65
CA VAL A 123 5.24 12.97 19.77
C VAL A 123 6.00 13.33 18.50
N ARG A 124 6.63 12.37 17.82
CA ARG A 124 7.32 12.64 16.53
C ARG A 124 6.37 13.25 15.51
N THR A 125 5.16 12.70 15.36
CA THR A 125 4.17 13.26 14.42
C THR A 125 3.78 14.69 14.78
N ILE A 126 3.63 15.01 16.08
CA ILE A 126 3.36 16.39 16.53
C ILE A 126 4.49 17.34 16.13
N LEU A 127 5.75 16.96 16.37
CA LEU A 127 6.91 17.80 16.03
C LEU A 127 6.99 18.07 14.52
N LEU A 128 6.77 17.04 13.70
CA LEU A 128 6.76 17.17 12.24
C LEU A 128 5.61 18.07 11.76
N SER A 129 4.41 17.95 12.34
CA SER A 129 3.30 18.84 12.01
C SER A 129 3.60 20.30 12.39
N VAL A 130 4.31 20.56 13.49
CA VAL A 130 4.75 21.92 13.85
C VAL A 130 5.78 22.47 12.85
N ILE A 131 6.71 21.67 12.31
CA ILE A 131 7.61 22.11 11.22
C ILE A 131 6.81 22.49 9.98
N SER A 132 5.91 21.59 9.56
CA SER A 132 5.08 21.78 8.37
C SER A 132 4.27 23.06 8.48
N LEU A 133 3.71 23.32 9.67
CA LEU A 133 2.97 24.53 10.00
C LEU A 133 3.81 25.82 9.85
N LEU A 134 5.07 25.80 10.31
CA LEU A 134 5.97 26.95 10.18
C LEU A 134 6.39 27.22 8.72
N ASN A 135 6.37 26.20 7.87
CA ASN A 135 6.64 26.32 6.44
C ASN A 135 5.40 26.84 5.68
N GLU A 136 4.24 26.21 5.90
CA GLU A 136 2.98 26.53 5.24
C GLU A 136 1.83 26.66 6.27
N PRO A 137 1.55 27.89 6.75
CA PRO A 137 0.48 28.13 7.69
C PRO A 137 -0.92 27.83 7.11
N ASN A 138 -1.80 27.22 7.92
CA ASN A 138 -3.20 27.06 7.55
C ASN A 138 -3.97 28.38 7.76
N THR A 139 -4.49 28.95 6.66
CA THR A 139 -5.23 30.21 6.65
C THR A 139 -6.75 30.06 6.65
N PHE A 140 -7.27 28.84 6.51
CA PHE A 140 -8.70 28.54 6.46
C PHE A 140 -9.34 28.58 7.86
N SER A 141 -8.62 28.05 8.86
CA SER A 141 -9.04 28.04 10.27
C SER A 141 -7.94 28.59 11.17
N PRO A 142 -7.64 29.91 11.11
CA PRO A 142 -6.53 30.48 11.87
C PRO A 142 -6.90 30.71 13.34
N ALA A 143 -5.99 30.34 14.24
CA ALA A 143 -6.03 30.72 15.65
C ALA A 143 -5.75 32.22 15.87
N ASN A 144 -4.96 32.82 14.98
CA ASN A 144 -4.65 34.24 14.94
C ASN A 144 -5.08 34.83 13.59
N VAL A 145 -6.25 35.47 13.60
CA VAL A 145 -6.89 36.03 12.41
C VAL A 145 -6.03 37.13 11.78
N ASP A 146 -5.42 38.00 12.59
CA ASP A 146 -4.59 39.11 12.10
C ASP A 146 -3.33 38.59 11.40
N ALA A 147 -2.65 37.61 11.99
CA ALA A 147 -1.50 36.96 11.36
C ALA A 147 -1.87 36.27 10.04
N SER A 148 -3.05 35.62 9.97
CA SER A 148 -3.57 34.99 8.75
C SER A 148 -3.86 36.01 7.64
N VAL A 149 -4.46 37.15 7.98
CA VAL A 149 -4.71 38.24 7.02
C VAL A 149 -3.41 38.80 6.48
N MET A 150 -2.43 39.07 7.35
CA MET A 150 -1.11 39.57 6.95
C MET A 150 -0.35 38.57 6.07
N TYR A 151 -0.38 37.28 6.42
CA TYR A 151 0.25 36.22 5.62
C TYR A 151 -0.38 36.11 4.22
N ARG A 152 -1.72 36.14 4.11
CA ARG A 152 -2.41 36.13 2.81
C ARG A 152 -2.04 37.34 1.96
N LYS A 153 -2.01 38.55 2.53
CA LYS A 153 -1.57 39.76 1.81
C LYS A 153 -0.13 39.64 1.29
N TRP A 154 0.80 39.16 2.12
CA TRP A 154 2.17 38.89 1.70
C TRP A 154 2.22 37.89 0.54
N ARG A 155 1.52 36.76 0.65
CA ARG A 155 1.48 35.69 -0.36
C ARG A 155 0.87 36.18 -1.68
N ASP A 156 -0.31 36.78 -1.63
CA ASP A 156 -1.07 37.21 -2.81
C ASP A 156 -0.38 38.38 -3.54
N SER A 157 0.37 39.20 -2.81
CA SER A 157 1.21 40.27 -3.38
C SER A 157 2.55 39.78 -3.95
N LYS A 158 2.83 38.47 -3.88
CA LYS A 158 4.12 37.83 -4.25
C LYS A 158 5.31 38.45 -3.50
N GLY A 159 5.12 38.72 -2.21
CA GLY A 159 6.14 39.23 -1.31
C GLY A 159 6.41 40.74 -1.38
N LYS A 160 5.52 41.51 -2.03
CA LYS A 160 5.62 42.99 -2.05
C LYS A 160 5.21 43.61 -0.72
N ASP A 161 4.16 43.08 -0.09
CA ASP A 161 3.77 43.46 1.26
C ASP A 161 4.69 42.76 2.27
N ARG A 162 5.53 43.52 2.96
CA ARG A 162 6.58 42.99 3.85
C ARG A 162 6.20 42.98 5.32
N GLU A 163 5.01 43.44 5.68
CA GLU A 163 4.61 43.65 7.07
C GLU A 163 4.68 42.35 7.89
N TYR A 164 4.13 41.25 7.35
CA TYR A 164 4.19 39.92 7.97
C TYR A 164 5.63 39.45 8.22
N VAL A 165 6.48 39.54 7.19
CA VAL A 165 7.87 39.06 7.24
C VAL A 165 8.72 39.91 8.17
N GLU A 166 8.46 41.22 8.26
CA GLU A 166 9.19 42.11 9.17
C GLU A 166 8.89 41.83 10.64
N ILE A 167 7.65 41.48 10.98
CA ILE A 167 7.27 41.08 12.34
C ILE A 167 8.01 39.80 12.72
N ILE A 168 7.96 38.77 11.87
CA ILE A 168 8.65 37.50 12.13
C ILE A 168 10.16 37.71 12.22
N ARG A 169 10.75 38.50 11.32
CA ARG A 169 12.20 38.80 11.36
C ARG A 169 12.60 39.45 12.67
N LYS A 170 11.80 40.37 13.21
CA LYS A 170 12.04 40.98 14.53
C LYS A 170 11.97 39.94 15.65
N GLN A 171 11.02 39.00 15.58
CA GLN A 171 10.92 37.91 16.55
C GLN A 171 12.13 36.96 16.48
N VAL A 172 12.52 36.51 15.29
CA VAL A 172 13.71 35.67 15.08
C VAL A 172 14.96 36.34 15.65
N VAL A 173 15.17 37.63 15.41
CA VAL A 173 16.32 38.36 15.98
C VAL A 173 16.25 38.41 17.51
N ALA A 174 15.07 38.62 18.09
CA ALA A 174 14.90 38.62 19.54
C ALA A 174 15.23 37.24 20.16
N THR A 175 14.92 36.15 19.46
CA THR A 175 15.22 34.79 19.95
C THR A 175 16.72 34.48 20.08
N LYS A 176 17.59 35.19 19.36
CA LYS A 176 19.04 34.99 19.44
C LYS A 176 19.59 35.28 20.84
N ALA A 177 19.08 36.32 21.49
CA ALA A 177 19.42 36.64 22.87
C ALA A 177 18.92 35.58 23.86
N GLU A 178 17.85 34.85 23.53
CA GLU A 178 17.38 33.71 24.33
C GLU A 178 18.27 32.49 24.15
N ALA A 179 18.71 32.21 22.91
CA ALA A 179 19.64 31.13 22.61
C ALA A 179 20.99 31.34 23.31
N GLU A 180 21.51 32.57 23.34
CA GLU A 180 22.74 32.93 24.05
C GLU A 180 22.61 32.74 25.56
N ARG A 181 21.48 33.11 26.17
CA ARG A 181 21.21 32.90 27.61
C ARG A 181 21.17 31.42 27.98
N ASP A 182 20.62 30.59 27.10
CA ASP A 182 20.50 29.15 27.30
C ASP A 182 21.76 28.36 26.87
N GLY A 183 22.78 29.05 26.33
CA GLY A 183 24.00 28.42 25.84
C GLY A 183 23.80 27.51 24.62
N VAL A 184 22.73 27.73 23.85
CA VAL A 184 22.38 26.91 22.68
C VAL A 184 22.93 27.54 21.41
N LYS A 185 23.75 26.78 20.66
CA LYS A 185 24.21 27.20 19.33
C LYS A 185 23.10 26.94 18.30
N VAL A 186 22.51 28.01 17.76
CA VAL A 186 21.50 27.92 16.70
C VAL A 186 22.16 27.46 15.40
N PRO A 187 21.65 26.42 14.72
CA PRO A 187 22.11 26.03 13.40
C PRO A 187 21.91 27.17 12.40
N THR A 188 22.97 27.51 11.66
CA THR A 188 22.92 28.60 10.65
C THR A 188 23.13 28.11 9.23
N THR A 189 23.38 26.81 9.07
CA THR A 189 23.58 26.17 7.77
C THR A 189 22.71 24.92 7.66
N LEU A 190 22.33 24.56 6.44
CA LEU A 190 21.56 23.33 6.15
C LEU A 190 22.25 22.08 6.74
N ALA A 191 23.57 22.03 6.66
CA ALA A 191 24.38 20.92 7.19
C ALA A 191 24.42 20.86 8.73
N GLU A 192 24.25 21.98 9.43
CA GLU A 192 24.12 22.01 10.89
C GLU A 192 22.67 21.71 11.33
N TYR A 193 21.68 22.01 10.48
CA TYR A 193 20.27 21.78 10.76
C TYR A 193 19.87 20.29 10.60
N CYS A 194 20.40 19.61 9.58
CA CYS A 194 20.15 18.20 9.33
C CYS A 194 21.07 17.31 10.19
N ILE A 195 20.51 16.56 11.13
CA ILE A 195 21.25 15.66 12.00
C ILE A 195 21.53 14.37 11.21
N ARG A 196 22.79 14.16 10.78
CA ARG A 196 23.19 12.87 10.21
C ARG A 196 23.11 11.79 11.30
N THR A 197 22.08 10.95 11.27
CA THR A 197 22.02 9.72 12.06
C THR A 197 23.24 8.87 11.71
N ARG A 198 24.14 8.65 12.68
CA ARG A 198 25.28 7.74 12.50
C ARG A 198 24.72 6.32 12.49
N VAL A 199 24.88 5.63 11.37
CA VAL A 199 24.70 4.17 11.28
C VAL A 199 25.71 3.52 12.25
N PRO A 200 25.30 2.68 13.21
CA PRO A 200 26.25 1.92 14.03
C PRO A 200 27.10 1.04 13.13
N ALA A 201 28.40 0.96 13.40
CA ALA A 201 29.29 0.05 12.68
C ALA A 201 28.80 -1.41 12.85
N PRO A 202 28.96 -2.28 11.83
CA PRO A 202 28.59 -3.67 11.95
C PRO A 202 29.54 -4.36 12.94
N ASP A 203 29.02 -4.78 14.09
CA ASP A 203 29.74 -5.66 15.00
C ASP A 203 29.42 -7.13 14.68
N GLU A 204 30.45 -7.96 14.68
CA GLU A 204 30.36 -9.38 14.39
C GLU A 204 29.78 -10.12 15.60
N GLY A 205 28.63 -10.77 15.40
CA GLY A 205 28.22 -11.94 16.19
C GLY A 205 27.42 -11.66 17.46
N SER A 206 26.10 -11.90 17.39
CA SER A 206 25.49 -13.01 18.13
C SER A 206 23.98 -13.08 17.82
N ASP A 207 23.57 -14.27 17.37
CA ASP A 207 22.20 -14.75 17.41
C ASP A 207 21.56 -14.47 18.77
N LEU A 208 20.42 -13.78 18.81
CA LEU A 208 19.35 -14.10 19.76
C LEU A 208 17.97 -13.80 19.15
N PHE A 209 17.24 -14.90 18.92
CA PHE A 209 15.81 -15.02 18.66
C PHE A 209 14.93 -14.03 19.44
N TYR A 210 13.89 -13.49 18.79
CA TYR A 210 12.61 -13.21 19.46
C TYR A 210 11.45 -13.36 18.45
N ASP A 211 10.74 -14.48 18.59
CA ASP A 211 9.38 -14.71 18.08
C ASP A 211 8.40 -13.75 18.79
N TYR A 212 7.40 -13.25 18.08
CA TYR A 212 6.16 -12.75 18.70
C TYR A 212 4.96 -13.43 18.05
N TYR A 213 4.26 -14.21 18.88
CA TYR A 213 2.94 -14.76 18.64
C TYR A 213 1.92 -13.60 18.59
N TYR A 214 1.02 -13.64 17.61
CA TYR A 214 -0.23 -12.90 17.66
C TYR A 214 -1.24 -13.80 18.37
N ASP A 215 -1.78 -13.33 19.51
CA ASP A 215 -3.02 -13.86 20.05
C ASP A 215 -4.19 -13.03 19.50
N ASP A 216 -5.11 -13.75 18.85
CA ASP A 216 -6.45 -13.32 18.47
C ASP A 216 -7.28 -12.99 19.72
N ASP A 217 -8.16 -12.00 19.63
CA ASP A 217 -9.45 -12.03 20.32
C ASP A 217 -10.50 -11.37 19.41
N ASP A 218 -11.32 -12.23 18.82
CA ASP A 218 -12.59 -11.93 18.16
C ASP A 218 -13.59 -11.35 19.16
N VAL A 219 -14.29 -10.27 18.79
CA VAL A 219 -15.60 -9.93 19.36
C VAL A 219 -16.54 -9.48 18.23
N ASP A 220 -17.46 -10.38 17.89
CA ASP A 220 -18.70 -10.13 17.13
C ASP A 220 -19.58 -9.08 17.83
N GLY A 221 -20.34 -8.29 17.06
CA GLY A 221 -21.40 -7.46 17.64
C GLY A 221 -22.07 -6.44 16.73
N GLU A 222 -22.98 -6.92 15.89
CA GLU A 222 -24.31 -6.38 15.57
C GLU A 222 -24.50 -4.95 15.01
N ASP A 223 -24.97 -4.94 13.75
CA ASP A 223 -25.97 -4.09 13.10
C ASP A 223 -26.61 -2.91 13.86
N GLY A 224 -26.60 -1.75 13.21
CA GLY A 224 -27.39 -0.58 13.61
C GLY A 224 -27.61 0.39 12.44
N ASP A 225 -28.59 0.07 11.58
CA ASP A 225 -29.19 0.99 10.61
C ASP A 225 -29.92 2.13 11.33
N CYS A 226 -29.58 3.38 11.04
CA CYS A 226 -30.51 4.49 11.24
C CYS A 226 -30.25 5.65 10.28
N CYS A 227 -31.17 5.75 9.34
CA CYS A 227 -31.47 6.90 8.49
C CYS A 227 -31.80 8.14 9.32
N TYR A 228 -31.34 9.34 8.91
CA TYR A 228 -32.13 10.57 9.01
C TYR A 228 -31.86 11.49 7.82
N ASP A 229 -32.97 11.87 7.18
CA ASP A 229 -33.08 12.77 6.03
C ASP A 229 -32.85 14.26 6.41
N GLU A 230 -32.36 14.98 5.39
CA GLU A 230 -32.58 16.36 4.89
C GLU A 230 -33.03 17.52 5.81
N ASP A 231 -32.36 18.68 5.67
CA ASP A 231 -32.90 19.92 5.02
C ASP A 231 -31.89 21.07 5.21
N ASP A 232 -31.20 21.53 4.16
CA ASP A 232 -31.52 22.64 3.22
C ASP A 232 -31.37 24.07 3.79
N SER A 233 -30.39 24.82 3.26
CA SER A 233 -30.63 26.12 2.61
C SER A 233 -29.31 26.68 2.09
N GLY A 234 -29.28 27.04 0.80
CA GLY A 234 -28.07 27.35 0.07
C GLY A 234 -27.58 28.80 0.12
N ASN A 235 -26.49 29.03 -0.60
CA ASN A 235 -26.36 30.21 -1.44
C ASN A 235 -25.41 29.92 -2.60
N GLU A 236 -25.90 30.12 -3.82
CA GLU A 236 -25.14 30.07 -5.07
C GLU A 236 -24.38 31.39 -5.24
N GLU A 237 -23.07 31.34 -5.48
CA GLU A 237 -22.40 32.40 -6.24
C GLU A 237 -21.46 31.82 -7.29
N ASN A 238 -21.59 32.44 -8.47
CA ASN A 238 -21.13 32.01 -9.77
C ASN A 238 -19.66 32.40 -10.04
N ASN A 239 -18.96 31.46 -10.67
CA ASN A 239 -18.07 31.65 -11.82
C ASN A 239 -16.69 32.30 -11.58
N THR A 240 -15.61 31.56 -11.88
CA THR A 240 -14.83 31.78 -13.11
C THR A 240 -13.88 30.61 -13.37
N ASP A 241 -13.96 30.09 -14.60
CA ASP A 241 -13.14 29.05 -15.18
C ASP A 241 -11.63 29.37 -15.10
N ILE A 242 -10.86 28.46 -14.49
CA ILE A 242 -9.42 28.33 -14.75
C ILE A 242 -9.20 26.99 -15.45
N VAL A 243 -8.99 27.07 -16.76
CA VAL A 243 -8.58 25.95 -17.60
C VAL A 243 -7.21 25.45 -17.11
N PRO A 244 -7.02 24.17 -16.77
CA PRO A 244 -5.71 23.68 -16.36
C PRO A 244 -4.76 23.68 -17.56
N THR A 245 -3.68 24.42 -17.43
CA THR A 245 -2.50 24.32 -18.30
C THR A 245 -2.00 22.89 -18.32
N ARG A 246 -1.80 22.40 -19.54
CA ARG A 246 -1.39 21.05 -19.95
C ARG A 246 -0.13 20.57 -19.21
N VAL A 247 -0.29 19.85 -18.09
CA VAL A 247 0.78 19.06 -17.48
C VAL A 247 1.06 17.89 -18.44
N MET A 248 2.28 17.83 -18.96
CA MET A 248 2.74 16.69 -19.77
C MET A 248 2.56 15.42 -18.93
N SER A 249 1.76 14.47 -19.42
CA SER A 249 1.29 13.25 -18.74
C SER A 249 2.38 12.23 -18.41
N VAL A 250 3.65 12.59 -18.50
CA VAL A 250 4.75 11.63 -18.68
C VAL A 250 5.51 11.36 -17.39
N ASN A 251 5.37 12.17 -16.33
CA ASN A 251 6.20 12.01 -15.14
C ASN A 251 5.38 11.98 -13.85
N TYR A 252 4.77 10.82 -13.56
CA TYR A 252 4.05 10.56 -12.30
C TYR A 252 4.89 10.96 -11.07
N ALA A 253 6.17 10.60 -11.06
CA ALA A 253 7.09 10.93 -9.99
C ALA A 253 7.24 12.44 -9.73
N ALA A 254 7.12 13.28 -10.76
CA ALA A 254 7.23 14.73 -10.62
C ALA A 254 5.99 15.36 -9.94
N GLY A 255 4.86 14.65 -9.87
CA GLY A 255 3.66 15.10 -9.20
C GLY A 255 3.54 14.62 -7.75
N LEU A 256 4.47 13.81 -7.28
CA LEU A 256 4.55 13.34 -5.89
C LEU A 256 5.27 14.33 -4.99
N SER A 257 4.94 14.30 -3.71
CA SER A 257 5.68 15.05 -2.68
C SER A 257 7.13 14.55 -2.57
N GLN A 258 8.02 15.43 -2.12
CA GLN A 258 9.41 15.04 -1.85
C GLN A 258 9.42 14.04 -0.69
N TYR A 259 10.17 12.95 -0.84
CA TYR A 259 10.24 11.90 0.16
C TYR A 259 11.65 11.33 0.18
N ALA A 260 12.27 11.28 1.37
CA ALA A 260 13.68 10.94 1.52
C ALA A 260 13.96 9.45 1.32
N ASP A 261 13.04 8.56 1.75
CA ASP A 261 13.23 7.12 1.64
C ASP A 261 12.61 6.56 0.35
N LYS A 262 13.38 6.57 -0.73
CA LYS A 262 12.99 5.91 -2.00
C LYS A 262 13.28 4.41 -1.99
N GLY A 263 13.80 3.85 -0.90
CA GLY A 263 14.28 2.47 -0.81
C GLY A 263 15.63 2.25 -1.49
N VAL A 264 15.99 0.99 -1.70
CA VAL A 264 17.26 0.60 -2.34
C VAL A 264 17.12 0.65 -3.86
N CYS A 265 17.83 1.58 -4.48
CA CYS A 265 17.81 1.84 -5.92
C CYS A 265 19.06 1.27 -6.63
N GLY A 266 18.91 0.92 -7.91
CA GLY A 266 20.05 0.61 -8.79
C GLY A 266 20.83 -0.67 -8.45
N LEU A 267 20.20 -1.64 -7.77
CA LEU A 267 20.85 -2.93 -7.52
C LEU A 267 21.23 -3.65 -8.84
N PRO A 268 22.31 -4.44 -8.85
CA PRO A 268 22.69 -5.21 -10.02
C PRO A 268 21.58 -6.19 -10.44
N GLU A 269 21.39 -6.31 -11.75
CA GLU A 269 20.52 -7.33 -12.32
C GLU A 269 21.23 -8.68 -12.35
N VAL A 270 20.45 -9.74 -12.11
CA VAL A 270 20.87 -11.14 -12.18
C VAL A 270 20.13 -11.80 -13.33
N PHE A 271 20.79 -12.72 -14.02
CA PHE A 271 20.22 -13.46 -15.14
C PHE A 271 20.53 -14.95 -14.95
N ASP A 272 19.50 -15.76 -14.86
CA ASP A 272 19.63 -17.21 -14.88
C ASP A 272 20.09 -17.66 -16.28
N SER A 273 20.83 -18.78 -16.38
CA SER A 273 21.20 -19.33 -17.69
C SER A 273 19.95 -19.79 -18.45
N PRO A 274 19.95 -19.87 -19.79
CA PRO A 274 18.79 -20.35 -20.55
C PRO A 274 18.27 -21.73 -20.10
N GLU A 275 19.18 -22.63 -19.72
CA GLU A 275 18.84 -23.96 -19.21
C GLU A 275 18.22 -23.90 -17.80
N GLU A 276 18.78 -23.09 -16.91
CA GLU A 276 18.25 -22.90 -15.56
C GLU A 276 16.88 -22.23 -15.60
N LEU A 277 16.75 -21.17 -16.42
CA LEU A 277 15.51 -20.46 -16.65
C LEU A 277 14.42 -21.43 -17.09
N LYS A 278 14.69 -22.25 -18.12
CA LYS A 278 13.73 -23.23 -18.62
C LYS A 278 13.23 -24.19 -17.52
N VAL A 279 14.15 -24.76 -16.73
CA VAL A 279 13.80 -25.69 -15.63
C VAL A 279 12.96 -24.98 -14.56
N LYS A 280 13.28 -23.73 -14.25
CA LYS A 280 12.50 -22.93 -13.31
C LYS A 280 11.10 -22.61 -13.83
N VAL A 281 10.96 -22.27 -15.12
CA VAL A 281 9.64 -22.03 -15.73
C VAL A 281 8.81 -23.31 -15.81
N GLU A 282 9.42 -24.47 -16.10
CA GLU A 282 8.77 -25.79 -16.01
C GLU A 282 8.25 -26.07 -14.60
N THR A 283 9.05 -25.73 -13.58
CA THR A 283 8.65 -25.83 -12.17
C THR A 283 7.48 -24.89 -11.85
N LEU A 284 7.53 -23.64 -12.32
CA LEU A 284 6.44 -22.67 -12.16
C LEU A 284 5.14 -23.16 -12.82
N ALA A 285 5.22 -23.70 -14.04
CA ALA A 285 4.07 -24.26 -14.74
C ALA A 285 3.44 -25.41 -13.94
N GLN A 286 4.25 -26.28 -13.33
CA GLN A 286 3.75 -27.35 -12.48
C GLN A 286 3.07 -26.81 -11.21
N LEU A 287 3.66 -25.80 -10.55
CA LEU A 287 3.06 -25.17 -9.38
C LEU A 287 1.69 -24.54 -9.70
N ILE A 288 1.57 -23.86 -10.84
CA ILE A 288 0.31 -23.25 -11.30
C ILE A 288 -0.75 -24.32 -11.60
N LYS A 289 -0.37 -25.45 -12.22
CA LYS A 289 -1.29 -26.58 -12.48
C LYS A 289 -1.80 -27.24 -11.20
N GLU A 290 -0.99 -27.26 -10.15
CA GLU A 290 -1.35 -27.87 -8.85
C GLU A 290 -2.14 -26.94 -7.94
N SER A 291 -1.95 -25.62 -8.09
CA SER A 291 -2.59 -24.58 -7.29
C SER A 291 -4.12 -24.55 -7.49
N GLN A 292 -4.86 -24.45 -6.38
CA GLN A 292 -6.30 -24.23 -6.37
C GLN A 292 -6.65 -22.75 -6.35
N TYR A 293 -5.83 -21.94 -5.69
CA TYR A 293 -6.03 -20.50 -5.58
C TYR A 293 -4.72 -19.76 -5.87
N PHE A 294 -4.52 -19.46 -7.15
CA PHE A 294 -3.34 -18.78 -7.66
C PHE A 294 -3.56 -17.26 -7.73
N VAL A 295 -2.65 -16.51 -7.11
CA VAL A 295 -2.66 -15.03 -7.07
C VAL A 295 -1.35 -14.47 -7.65
N VAL A 296 -1.45 -13.35 -8.35
CA VAL A 296 -0.30 -12.63 -8.90
C VAL A 296 -0.17 -11.26 -8.26
N HIS A 297 1.07 -10.87 -7.96
CA HIS A 297 1.46 -9.54 -7.54
C HIS A 297 2.34 -8.89 -8.61
N SER A 298 1.94 -7.76 -9.20
CA SER A 298 2.71 -7.08 -10.24
C SER A 298 3.25 -5.72 -9.78
N GLY A 299 4.46 -5.38 -10.24
CA GLY A 299 5.05 -4.05 -10.13
C GLY A 299 5.56 -3.52 -11.46
N ALA A 300 6.26 -2.39 -11.41
CA ALA A 300 6.60 -1.60 -12.60
C ALA A 300 7.46 -2.36 -13.64
N GLY A 301 8.18 -3.40 -13.21
CA GLY A 301 8.99 -4.23 -14.10
C GLY A 301 8.21 -4.85 -15.25
N ILE A 302 6.90 -5.15 -15.08
CA ILE A 302 6.08 -5.72 -16.17
C ILE A 302 5.73 -4.73 -17.28
N SER A 303 5.93 -3.43 -17.05
CA SER A 303 5.63 -2.35 -17.99
C SER A 303 6.88 -1.78 -18.67
N THR A 304 8.08 -2.25 -18.29
CA THR A 304 9.36 -1.81 -18.88
C THR A 304 9.45 -2.11 -20.38
N SER A 305 9.00 -3.29 -20.82
CA SER A 305 8.94 -3.65 -22.24
C SER A 305 7.86 -2.91 -23.03
N ALA A 306 6.95 -2.22 -22.34
CA ALA A 306 5.96 -1.32 -22.94
C ALA A 306 6.46 0.12 -23.06
N GLY A 307 7.73 0.40 -22.71
CA GLY A 307 8.35 1.74 -22.81
C GLY A 307 8.10 2.64 -21.59
N ILE A 308 7.58 2.07 -20.50
CA ILE A 308 7.38 2.77 -19.22
C ILE A 308 8.52 2.37 -18.27
N PRO A 309 9.36 3.31 -17.81
CA PRO A 309 10.46 3.00 -16.89
C PRO A 309 9.94 2.46 -15.56
N ASP A 310 10.73 1.59 -14.93
CA ASP A 310 10.48 1.18 -13.55
C ASP A 310 10.94 2.27 -12.55
N PHE A 311 10.83 1.97 -11.27
CA PHE A 311 11.21 2.91 -10.21
C PHE A 311 12.66 2.76 -9.74
N ARG A 312 13.15 1.52 -9.59
CA ARG A 312 14.41 1.19 -8.86
C ARG A 312 15.40 0.36 -9.67
N GLY A 313 15.08 0.05 -10.92
CA GLY A 313 15.98 -0.60 -11.85
C GLY A 313 17.23 0.23 -12.12
N PRO A 314 18.20 -0.28 -12.90
CA PRO A 314 19.42 0.47 -13.23
C PRO A 314 19.16 1.84 -13.88
N LYS A 315 18.04 1.95 -14.60
CA LYS A 315 17.52 3.18 -15.24
C LYS A 315 16.15 3.61 -14.69
N GLY A 316 15.81 3.15 -13.49
CA GLY A 316 14.55 3.47 -12.85
C GLY A 316 14.45 4.94 -12.46
N VAL A 317 13.22 5.44 -12.29
CA VAL A 317 12.95 6.85 -11.98
C VAL A 317 13.72 7.34 -10.76
N TRP A 318 13.67 6.61 -9.65
CA TRP A 318 14.37 6.97 -8.41
C TRP A 318 15.88 6.78 -8.52
N THR A 319 16.34 5.74 -9.23
CA THR A 319 17.77 5.53 -9.49
C THR A 319 18.40 6.66 -10.29
N LEU A 320 17.67 7.23 -11.25
CA LEU A 320 18.13 8.36 -12.04
C LEU A 320 18.02 9.67 -11.27
N GLU A 321 16.95 9.86 -10.49
CA GLU A 321 16.82 11.02 -9.59
C GLU A 321 17.99 11.11 -8.59
N GLU A 322 18.39 9.99 -7.98
CA GLU A 322 19.57 9.92 -7.09
C GLU A 322 20.88 10.33 -7.79
N LYS A 323 20.95 10.16 -9.11
CA LYS A 323 22.09 10.57 -9.95
C LYS A 323 21.95 11.99 -10.51
N GLY A 324 20.83 12.67 -10.24
CA GLY A 324 20.50 13.97 -10.84
C GLY A 324 20.15 13.89 -12.35
N GLU A 325 19.79 12.70 -12.82
CA GLU A 325 19.37 12.43 -14.20
C GLU A 325 17.85 12.31 -14.29
N SER A 326 17.30 12.45 -15.49
CA SER A 326 15.86 12.27 -15.73
C SER A 326 15.59 10.94 -16.44
N PRO A 327 14.52 10.22 -16.07
CA PRO A 327 14.11 9.01 -16.77
C PRO A 327 13.68 9.30 -18.21
N ASN A 328 14.01 8.38 -19.12
CA ASN A 328 13.54 8.43 -20.50
C ASN A 328 12.27 7.58 -20.63
N PHE A 329 11.18 8.22 -21.06
CA PHE A 329 9.94 7.55 -21.40
C PHE A 329 9.85 7.38 -22.92
N GLU A 330 9.70 6.14 -23.37
CA GLU A 330 9.58 5.85 -24.81
C GLU A 330 8.14 6.03 -25.31
N THR A 331 7.17 6.09 -24.38
CA THR A 331 5.74 6.26 -24.65
C THR A 331 5.07 7.16 -23.61
N THR A 332 3.89 7.69 -23.95
CA THR A 332 2.94 8.25 -22.99
C THR A 332 2.11 7.13 -22.36
N PHE A 333 1.45 7.37 -21.22
CA PHE A 333 0.51 6.39 -20.64
C PHE A 333 -0.67 6.11 -21.59
N GLU A 334 -1.14 7.10 -22.34
CA GLU A 334 -2.23 6.93 -23.30
C GLU A 334 -1.87 6.06 -24.49
N ASP A 335 -0.63 6.15 -24.98
CA ASP A 335 -0.14 5.39 -26.14
C ASP A 335 0.48 4.05 -25.76
N ALA A 336 0.78 3.85 -24.47
CA ALA A 336 1.34 2.63 -23.95
C ALA A 336 0.42 1.44 -24.25
N ARG A 337 1.04 0.35 -24.72
CA ARG A 337 0.38 -0.91 -25.04
C ARG A 337 0.66 -1.92 -23.93
N PRO A 338 -0.32 -2.74 -23.52
CA PRO A 338 -0.06 -3.83 -22.58
C PRO A 338 1.09 -4.72 -23.09
N SER A 339 2.06 -5.03 -22.22
CA SER A 339 3.15 -5.95 -22.55
C SER A 339 2.64 -7.38 -22.75
N LEU A 340 3.52 -8.26 -23.23
CA LEU A 340 3.19 -9.68 -23.36
C LEU A 340 2.74 -10.26 -22.01
N THR A 341 3.41 -9.87 -20.93
CA THR A 341 3.04 -10.27 -19.56
C THR A 341 1.62 -9.87 -19.18
N HIS A 342 1.18 -8.63 -19.49
CA HIS A 342 -0.21 -8.20 -19.21
C HIS A 342 -1.23 -9.09 -19.91
N LEU A 343 -0.99 -9.38 -21.20
CA LEU A 343 -1.88 -10.22 -22.00
C LEU A 343 -1.83 -11.68 -21.56
N ALA A 344 -0.66 -12.19 -21.15
CA ALA A 344 -0.54 -13.53 -20.59
C ALA A 344 -1.34 -13.67 -19.28
N LEU A 345 -1.34 -12.65 -18.40
CA LEU A 345 -2.15 -12.64 -17.19
C LEU A 345 -3.65 -12.65 -17.51
N LEU A 346 -4.09 -11.92 -18.54
CA LEU A 346 -5.46 -12.01 -19.05
C LEU A 346 -5.79 -13.43 -19.57
N GLY A 347 -4.86 -14.05 -20.31
CA GLY A 347 -5.00 -15.43 -20.78
C GLY A 347 -5.14 -16.43 -19.63
N LEU A 348 -4.31 -16.31 -18.59
CA LEU A 348 -4.37 -17.14 -17.38
C LEU A 348 -5.67 -16.97 -16.61
N GLN A 349 -6.19 -15.74 -16.53
CA GLN A 349 -7.46 -15.44 -15.89
C GLN A 349 -8.62 -16.07 -16.69
N ARG A 350 -8.64 -15.90 -18.02
CA ARG A 350 -9.66 -16.50 -18.91
C ARG A 350 -9.65 -18.03 -18.87
N ALA A 351 -8.47 -18.63 -18.74
CA ALA A 351 -8.31 -20.07 -18.57
C ALA A 351 -8.67 -20.57 -17.15
N GLY A 352 -8.97 -19.67 -16.22
CA GLY A 352 -9.39 -19.98 -14.86
C GLY A 352 -8.25 -20.35 -13.90
N TYR A 353 -6.99 -20.21 -14.31
CA TYR A 353 -5.83 -20.40 -13.43
C TYR A 353 -5.70 -19.23 -12.45
N LEU A 354 -5.62 -18.00 -12.95
CA LEU A 354 -5.42 -16.81 -12.14
C LEU A 354 -6.73 -16.39 -11.45
N LYS A 355 -6.76 -16.42 -10.12
CA LYS A 355 -7.95 -16.07 -9.32
C LYS A 355 -8.03 -14.60 -8.97
N TYR A 356 -6.88 -13.97 -8.73
CA TYR A 356 -6.83 -12.57 -8.34
C TYR A 356 -5.49 -11.94 -8.72
N LEU A 357 -5.53 -10.67 -9.11
CA LEU A 357 -4.36 -9.87 -9.48
C LEU A 357 -4.24 -8.65 -8.57
N ILE A 358 -3.05 -8.46 -8.00
CA ILE A 358 -2.75 -7.36 -7.08
C ILE A 358 -1.64 -6.54 -7.71
N SER A 359 -1.92 -5.28 -8.04
CA SER A 359 -0.97 -4.42 -8.74
C SER A 359 -0.56 -3.22 -7.90
N GLN A 360 0.74 -2.88 -7.97
CA GLN A 360 1.31 -1.62 -7.51
C GLN A 360 1.39 -0.58 -8.64
N ASN A 361 1.07 -0.97 -9.87
CA ASN A 361 1.23 -0.09 -11.03
C ASN A 361 0.07 0.88 -11.16
N VAL A 362 0.42 2.14 -11.43
CA VAL A 362 -0.53 3.22 -11.72
C VAL A 362 -0.78 3.44 -13.21
N ASP A 363 -0.06 2.72 -14.08
CA ASP A 363 -0.09 2.90 -15.54
C ASP A 363 -1.43 2.55 -16.21
N GLY A 364 -2.32 1.85 -15.51
CA GLY A 364 -3.64 1.44 -15.98
C GLY A 364 -3.64 0.37 -17.08
N LEU A 365 -2.49 -0.25 -17.38
CA LEU A 365 -2.37 -1.23 -18.46
C LEU A 365 -3.14 -2.52 -18.18
N HIS A 366 -3.29 -2.96 -16.93
CA HIS A 366 -4.15 -4.09 -16.58
C HIS A 366 -5.60 -3.83 -16.96
N VAL A 367 -6.16 -2.71 -16.52
CA VAL A 367 -7.54 -2.33 -16.88
C VAL A 367 -7.68 -2.20 -18.40
N ARG A 368 -6.77 -1.47 -19.07
CA ARG A 368 -6.81 -1.23 -20.52
C ARG A 368 -6.55 -2.48 -21.36
N SER A 369 -5.95 -3.53 -20.79
CA SER A 369 -5.81 -4.83 -21.45
C SER A 369 -7.12 -5.61 -21.55
N GLY A 370 -8.15 -5.20 -20.80
CA GLY A 370 -9.41 -5.94 -20.65
C GLY A 370 -9.40 -6.90 -19.45
N PHE A 371 -8.45 -6.76 -18.52
CA PHE A 371 -8.45 -7.54 -17.28
C PHE A 371 -9.68 -7.17 -16.42
N PRO A 372 -10.41 -8.16 -15.90
CA PRO A 372 -11.65 -7.91 -15.15
C PRO A 372 -11.37 -7.18 -13.82
N ARG A 373 -12.02 -6.03 -13.63
CA ARG A 373 -11.77 -5.12 -12.48
C ARG A 373 -12.24 -5.68 -11.14
N ASP A 374 -13.21 -6.60 -11.13
CA ASP A 374 -13.66 -7.29 -9.92
C ASP A 374 -12.62 -8.29 -9.36
N LEU A 375 -11.65 -8.69 -10.18
CA LEU A 375 -10.54 -9.59 -9.83
C LEU A 375 -9.17 -8.87 -9.75
N LEU A 376 -9.18 -7.55 -9.70
CA LEU A 376 -7.99 -6.69 -9.67
C LEU A 376 -8.04 -5.75 -8.46
N SER A 377 -6.93 -5.67 -7.72
CA SER A 377 -6.69 -4.60 -6.76
C SER A 377 -5.60 -3.66 -7.26
N GLU A 378 -5.92 -2.37 -7.41
CA GLU A 378 -4.98 -1.32 -7.84
C GLU A 378 -4.52 -0.52 -6.62
N LEU A 379 -3.54 -1.06 -5.88
CA LEU A 379 -3.20 -0.59 -4.53
C LEU A 379 -2.66 0.84 -4.48
N HIS A 380 -2.03 1.32 -5.56
CA HIS A 380 -1.46 2.68 -5.62
C HIS A 380 -2.28 3.62 -6.51
N GLY A 381 -3.48 3.19 -6.91
CA GLY A 381 -4.35 3.90 -7.82
C GLY A 381 -4.09 3.61 -9.30
N ASN A 382 -4.77 4.37 -10.16
CA ASN A 382 -4.66 4.27 -11.60
C ASN A 382 -4.79 5.64 -12.26
N MET A 383 -3.87 5.98 -13.17
CA MET A 383 -3.77 7.29 -13.82
C MET A 383 -5.02 7.65 -14.66
N PHE A 384 -5.84 6.66 -15.00
CA PHE A 384 -7.07 6.80 -15.77
C PHE A 384 -8.34 6.75 -14.92
N VAL A 385 -8.22 6.53 -13.60
CA VAL A 385 -9.36 6.34 -12.71
C VAL A 385 -9.50 7.51 -11.75
N GLU A 386 -10.71 8.07 -11.71
CA GLU A 386 -11.15 9.00 -10.67
C GLU A 386 -12.32 8.43 -9.88
N GLU A 387 -12.44 8.83 -8.63
CA GLU A 387 -13.44 8.32 -7.70
C GLU A 387 -14.28 9.46 -7.12
N CYS A 388 -15.58 9.22 -6.92
CA CYS A 388 -16.44 10.17 -6.23
C CYS A 388 -16.25 10.08 -4.70
N GLU A 389 -15.84 11.19 -4.09
CA GLU A 389 -15.68 11.31 -2.63
C GLU A 389 -16.96 11.02 -1.82
N LYS A 390 -18.15 11.14 -2.45
CA LYS A 390 -19.45 10.98 -1.77
C LYS A 390 -20.06 9.60 -1.87
N CYS A 391 -19.86 8.90 -2.99
CA CYS A 391 -20.53 7.61 -3.24
C CYS A 391 -19.57 6.49 -3.63
N GLY A 392 -18.26 6.75 -3.67
CA GLY A 392 -17.23 5.77 -4.04
C GLY A 392 -17.32 5.28 -5.49
N ARG A 393 -18.16 5.88 -6.33
CA ARG A 393 -18.25 5.48 -7.74
C ARG A 393 -16.96 5.85 -8.46
N GLN A 394 -16.33 4.85 -9.05
CA GLN A 394 -15.15 5.02 -9.89
C GLN A 394 -15.53 5.20 -11.36
N TYR A 395 -14.74 6.03 -12.05
CA TYR A 395 -14.87 6.31 -13.48
C TYR A 395 -13.54 6.05 -14.16
N VAL A 396 -13.51 5.10 -15.10
CA VAL A 396 -12.35 4.87 -15.97
C VAL A 396 -12.44 5.80 -17.18
N ARG A 397 -11.41 6.59 -17.42
CA ARG A 397 -11.32 7.56 -18.52
C ARG A 397 -10.39 7.06 -19.63
N GLU A 398 -10.55 7.61 -20.83
CA GLU A 398 -9.68 7.29 -21.97
C GLU A 398 -8.31 7.97 -21.87
N LYS A 399 -8.26 9.12 -21.19
CA LYS A 399 -7.06 9.96 -21.00
C LYS A 399 -6.69 10.00 -19.52
N VAL A 400 -5.44 10.31 -19.22
CA VAL A 400 -5.04 10.46 -17.83
C VAL A 400 -5.79 11.62 -17.16
N ILE A 401 -6.07 11.45 -15.86
CA ILE A 401 -6.81 12.42 -15.05
C ILE A 401 -6.02 13.71 -14.84
N GLY A 402 -4.68 13.62 -14.80
CA GLY A 402 -3.77 14.76 -14.74
C GLY A 402 -3.60 15.41 -13.36
N VAL A 403 -4.18 14.82 -12.30
CA VAL A 403 -3.97 15.21 -10.89
C VAL A 403 -3.62 13.98 -10.05
N MET A 404 -2.87 14.18 -8.97
CA MET A 404 -2.27 13.13 -8.11
C MET A 404 -2.44 13.50 -6.63
N GLY A 405 -2.26 12.54 -5.73
CA GLY A 405 -2.40 12.73 -4.27
C GLY A 405 -3.84 12.97 -3.85
N LEU A 406 -4.76 12.15 -4.36
CA LEU A 406 -6.20 12.20 -4.05
C LEU A 406 -6.87 13.58 -4.27
N LYS A 407 -6.32 14.41 -5.18
CA LYS A 407 -6.79 15.77 -5.42
C LYS A 407 -8.04 15.81 -6.31
N PRO A 408 -8.93 16.82 -6.14
CA PRO A 408 -10.08 17.03 -7.00
C PRO A 408 -9.69 17.21 -8.48
N THR A 409 -10.42 16.54 -9.37
CA THR A 409 -10.17 16.55 -10.82
C THR A 409 -10.90 17.69 -11.56
N GLY A 410 -11.76 18.41 -10.85
CA GLY A 410 -12.66 19.42 -11.39
C GLY A 410 -13.98 18.87 -11.97
N ARG A 411 -14.16 17.55 -12.00
CA ARG A 411 -15.40 16.90 -12.44
C ARG A 411 -16.30 16.52 -11.26
N HIS A 412 -17.57 16.25 -11.56
CA HIS A 412 -18.58 15.88 -10.57
C HIS A 412 -19.26 14.57 -10.95
N CYS A 413 -19.69 13.83 -9.93
CA CYS A 413 -20.38 12.55 -10.08
C CYS A 413 -21.77 12.72 -10.69
N ASP A 414 -22.04 11.91 -11.71
CA ASP A 414 -23.30 11.86 -12.46
C ASP A 414 -24.28 10.77 -11.97
N VAL A 415 -23.92 9.99 -10.95
CA VAL A 415 -24.76 8.90 -10.42
C VAL A 415 -26.10 9.47 -9.94
N VAL A 416 -27.19 8.94 -10.46
CA VAL A 416 -28.55 9.26 -10.02
C VAL A 416 -28.93 8.34 -8.87
N ARG A 417 -29.26 8.90 -7.69
CA ARG A 417 -29.68 8.11 -6.53
C ARG A 417 -31.08 7.51 -6.73
N SER A 418 -31.34 6.36 -6.11
CA SER A 418 -32.48 5.45 -6.33
C SER A 418 -33.89 6.01 -6.10
N ARG A 419 -34.02 7.28 -5.68
CA ARG A 419 -35.31 7.99 -5.57
C ARG A 419 -35.51 9.08 -6.65
N GLY A 420 -34.63 9.15 -7.66
CA GLY A 420 -34.82 9.97 -8.86
C GLY A 420 -34.82 11.49 -8.67
N LEU A 421 -34.62 12.00 -7.46
CA LEU A 421 -34.81 13.42 -7.16
C LEU A 421 -33.53 14.27 -7.26
N ARG A 422 -32.33 13.72 -7.02
CA ARG A 422 -31.04 14.44 -7.18
C ARG A 422 -29.88 13.52 -7.61
N ALA A 423 -29.05 13.98 -8.55
CA ALA A 423 -27.76 13.37 -8.87
C ALA A 423 -26.77 13.57 -7.72
N CYS A 424 -25.83 12.64 -7.53
CA CYS A 424 -24.85 12.66 -6.44
C CYS A 424 -24.07 13.98 -6.37
N ARG A 425 -23.55 14.45 -7.51
CA ARG A 425 -22.78 15.70 -7.65
C ARG A 425 -21.60 15.81 -6.66
N GLY A 426 -21.10 14.70 -6.12
CA GLY A 426 -19.85 14.70 -5.34
C GLY A 426 -18.67 15.02 -6.24
N LYS A 427 -17.62 15.66 -5.69
CA LYS A 427 -16.41 15.94 -6.48
C LYS A 427 -15.73 14.61 -6.82
N LEU A 428 -15.17 14.56 -8.01
CA LEU A 428 -14.31 13.45 -8.41
C LEU A 428 -12.88 13.79 -8.01
N ILE A 429 -12.19 12.84 -7.39
CA ILE A 429 -10.80 12.92 -6.97
C ILE A 429 -9.95 11.90 -7.74
N SER A 430 -8.64 12.15 -7.90
CA SER A 430 -7.74 11.12 -8.40
C SER A 430 -7.65 9.93 -7.44
N THR A 431 -7.32 8.76 -7.97
CA THR A 431 -7.04 7.56 -7.13
C THR A 431 -5.56 7.38 -6.83
N ILE A 432 -4.71 8.21 -7.42
CA ILE A 432 -3.26 8.17 -7.28
C ILE A 432 -2.84 8.65 -5.89
N LEU A 433 -2.11 7.80 -5.18
CA LEU A 433 -1.60 8.06 -3.83
C LEU A 433 -0.32 8.90 -3.87
N ASP A 434 -0.19 9.84 -2.95
CA ASP A 434 1.08 10.42 -2.53
C ASP A 434 1.73 9.54 -1.42
N TRP A 435 2.95 9.89 -1.00
CA TRP A 435 3.71 9.07 -0.04
C TRP A 435 3.03 8.88 1.31
N GLU A 436 2.28 9.87 1.79
CA GLU A 436 1.61 9.86 3.08
C GLU A 436 0.15 9.38 3.00
N ASP A 437 -0.36 9.15 1.79
CA ASP A 437 -1.74 8.70 1.60
C ASP A 437 -1.89 7.23 2.01
N ALA A 438 -3.00 6.92 2.69
CA ALA A 438 -3.37 5.56 2.99
C ALA A 438 -3.75 4.79 1.71
N LEU A 439 -3.48 3.48 1.69
CA LEU A 439 -3.95 2.63 0.61
C LEU A 439 -5.49 2.54 0.62
N PRO A 440 -6.15 2.40 -0.54
CA PRO A 440 -7.59 2.26 -0.62
C PRO A 440 -8.06 0.98 0.11
N ASP A 441 -8.82 1.15 1.20
CA ASP A 441 -9.29 0.06 2.07
C ASP A 441 -9.96 -1.07 1.29
N ARG A 442 -10.80 -0.71 0.30
CA ARG A 442 -11.51 -1.69 -0.53
C ARG A 442 -10.54 -2.62 -1.27
N ASP A 443 -9.53 -2.06 -1.92
CA ASP A 443 -8.59 -2.81 -2.74
C ASP A 443 -7.57 -3.54 -1.87
N LEU A 444 -7.16 -2.94 -0.74
CA LEU A 444 -6.27 -3.55 0.24
C LEU A 444 -6.93 -4.76 0.92
N ASN A 445 -8.17 -4.62 1.41
CA ASN A 445 -8.90 -5.72 2.06
C ASN A 445 -9.10 -6.91 1.11
N LYS A 446 -9.47 -6.65 -0.15
CA LYS A 446 -9.58 -7.71 -1.16
C LYS A 446 -8.24 -8.36 -1.47
N ALA A 447 -7.17 -7.56 -1.55
CA ALA A 447 -5.83 -8.07 -1.79
C ALA A 447 -5.34 -8.94 -0.63
N GLU A 448 -5.62 -8.54 0.62
CA GLU A 448 -5.33 -9.34 1.80
C GLU A 448 -6.10 -10.66 1.82
N ASP A 449 -7.42 -10.65 1.57
CA ASP A 449 -8.23 -11.87 1.50
C ASP A 449 -7.69 -12.82 0.43
N ALA A 450 -7.46 -12.32 -0.79
CA ALA A 450 -6.92 -13.11 -1.88
C ALA A 450 -5.54 -13.70 -1.53
N SER A 451 -4.63 -12.90 -0.95
CA SER A 451 -3.31 -13.37 -0.53
C SER A 451 -3.36 -14.40 0.60
N ARG A 452 -4.30 -14.28 1.56
CA ARG A 452 -4.49 -15.27 2.64
C ARG A 452 -5.08 -16.58 2.13
N ARG A 453 -5.96 -16.52 1.12
CA ARG A 453 -6.59 -17.70 0.51
C ARG A 453 -5.68 -18.43 -0.47
N ALA A 454 -4.67 -17.76 -0.99
CA ALA A 454 -3.77 -18.32 -1.98
C ALA A 454 -2.97 -19.50 -1.42
N ASP A 455 -2.81 -20.53 -2.25
CA ASP A 455 -1.82 -21.59 -2.06
C ASP A 455 -0.57 -21.35 -2.92
N LEU A 456 -0.65 -20.44 -3.88
CA LEU A 456 0.45 -19.97 -4.71
C LEU A 456 0.36 -18.46 -4.96
N ALA A 457 1.41 -17.72 -4.60
CA ALA A 457 1.60 -16.32 -4.96
C ALA A 457 2.78 -16.19 -5.93
N LEU A 458 2.58 -15.51 -7.06
CA LEU A 458 3.62 -15.18 -8.03
C LEU A 458 3.85 -13.67 -8.04
N THR A 459 5.07 -13.23 -7.77
CA THR A 459 5.43 -11.80 -7.86
C THR A 459 6.18 -11.55 -9.18
N LEU A 460 5.74 -10.57 -9.96
CA LEU A 460 6.30 -10.22 -11.26
C LEU A 460 6.76 -8.76 -11.26
N GLY A 461 8.07 -8.52 -11.47
CA GLY A 461 8.60 -7.18 -11.73
C GLY A 461 8.40 -6.18 -10.58
N THR A 462 8.48 -6.63 -9.33
CA THR A 462 8.40 -5.78 -8.13
C THR A 462 9.56 -6.10 -7.19
N SER A 463 10.19 -5.06 -6.63
CA SER A 463 11.25 -5.21 -5.63
C SER A 463 10.71 -5.52 -4.22
N LEU A 464 9.38 -5.48 -4.05
CA LEU A 464 8.66 -5.74 -2.79
C LEU A 464 9.07 -4.82 -1.62
N GLN A 465 9.57 -3.62 -1.92
CA GLN A 465 10.09 -2.71 -0.88
C GLN A 465 9.00 -1.89 -0.17
N ILE A 466 7.94 -1.51 -0.90
CA ILE A 466 6.85 -0.66 -0.41
C ILE A 466 5.89 -1.47 0.47
N LYS A 467 5.58 -0.98 1.66
CA LYS A 467 4.60 -1.58 2.58
C LYS A 467 3.26 -0.84 2.49
N PRO A 468 2.11 -1.53 2.71
CA PRO A 468 1.98 -2.97 2.96
C PRO A 468 2.04 -3.84 1.68
N SER A 469 1.97 -3.24 0.49
CA SER A 469 1.84 -3.95 -0.80
C SER A 469 2.86 -5.07 -1.04
N GLY A 470 4.14 -4.82 -0.71
CA GLY A 470 5.25 -5.75 -0.87
C GLY A 470 5.25 -6.88 0.16
N ASP A 471 4.55 -6.72 1.28
CA ASP A 471 4.45 -7.75 2.33
C ASP A 471 3.25 -8.69 2.09
N LEU A 472 2.30 -8.34 1.22
CA LEU A 472 1.13 -9.17 0.90
C LEU A 472 1.45 -10.60 0.45
N PRO A 473 2.47 -10.87 -0.41
CA PRO A 473 2.84 -12.25 -0.76
C PRO A 473 3.21 -13.10 0.45
N LEU A 474 3.68 -12.49 1.56
CA LEU A 474 4.03 -13.23 2.78
C LEU A 474 2.78 -13.79 3.48
N LEU A 475 1.60 -13.21 3.28
CA LEU A 475 0.35 -13.74 3.84
C LEU A 475 0.06 -15.14 3.28
N THR A 476 0.32 -15.37 1.99
CA THR A 476 0.25 -16.68 1.35
C THR A 476 1.17 -17.69 2.03
N LYS A 477 2.42 -17.29 2.31
CA LYS A 477 3.40 -18.16 2.99
C LYS A 477 2.99 -18.51 4.42
N ARG A 478 2.42 -17.55 5.17
CA ARG A 478 1.93 -17.77 6.55
C ARG A 478 0.82 -18.82 6.62
N LYS A 479 0.00 -18.94 5.57
CA LYS A 479 -1.05 -19.97 5.46
C LYS A 479 -0.57 -21.28 4.83
N GLY A 480 0.74 -21.44 4.63
CA GLY A 480 1.36 -22.65 4.09
C GLY A 480 1.52 -22.68 2.57
N GLY A 481 1.09 -21.63 1.87
CA GLY A 481 1.27 -21.47 0.43
C GLY A 481 2.73 -21.24 0.01
N LYS A 482 2.97 -21.27 -1.30
CA LYS A 482 4.27 -21.05 -1.91
C LYS A 482 4.35 -19.66 -2.53
N ILE A 483 5.53 -19.03 -2.45
CA ILE A 483 5.82 -17.76 -3.12
C ILE A 483 6.82 -18.05 -4.25
N VAL A 484 6.52 -17.61 -5.47
CA VAL A 484 7.46 -17.58 -6.58
C VAL A 484 7.77 -16.13 -6.92
N ILE A 485 9.05 -15.80 -7.07
CA ILE A 485 9.51 -14.45 -7.35
C ILE A 485 10.19 -14.43 -8.72
N VAL A 486 9.68 -13.60 -9.63
CA VAL A 486 10.28 -13.33 -10.94
C VAL A 486 10.68 -11.87 -11.00
N ASN A 487 11.97 -11.61 -10.90
CA ASN A 487 12.53 -10.27 -10.93
C ASN A 487 13.99 -10.31 -11.39
N LEU A 488 14.44 -9.30 -12.12
CA LEU A 488 15.85 -9.19 -12.51
C LEU A 488 16.74 -8.80 -11.33
N GLN A 489 16.27 -7.92 -10.46
CA GLN A 489 17.00 -7.48 -9.28
C GLN A 489 16.62 -8.30 -8.03
N PRO A 490 17.48 -8.34 -7.01
CA PRO A 490 17.11 -8.86 -5.70
C PRO A 490 15.86 -8.16 -5.13
N THR A 491 15.02 -8.91 -4.42
CA THR A 491 13.81 -8.39 -3.77
C THR A 491 13.95 -8.45 -2.25
N LYS A 492 13.15 -7.63 -1.54
CA LYS A 492 13.13 -7.62 -0.07
C LYS A 492 12.85 -9.00 0.55
N HIS A 493 12.10 -9.84 -0.16
CA HIS A 493 11.57 -11.11 0.36
C HIS A 493 12.17 -12.35 -0.33
N ASP A 494 13.34 -12.22 -0.97
CA ASP A 494 14.00 -13.34 -1.68
C ASP A 494 14.17 -14.58 -0.79
N LYS A 495 14.48 -14.37 0.50
CA LYS A 495 14.62 -15.46 1.49
C LYS A 495 13.35 -16.28 1.73
N HIS A 496 12.17 -15.73 1.42
CA HIS A 496 10.88 -16.39 1.58
C HIS A 496 10.38 -17.05 0.29
N GLY A 497 11.00 -16.75 -0.86
CA GLY A 497 10.67 -17.34 -2.15
C GLY A 497 10.96 -18.85 -2.19
N HIS A 498 9.93 -19.64 -2.48
CA HIS A 498 10.06 -21.07 -2.79
C HIS A 498 10.83 -21.30 -4.09
N LEU A 499 10.63 -20.42 -5.08
CA LEU A 499 11.32 -20.40 -6.35
C LEU A 499 11.64 -18.94 -6.71
N ARG A 500 12.88 -18.69 -7.17
CA ARG A 500 13.33 -17.39 -7.66
C ARG A 500 13.82 -17.53 -9.09
N ILE A 501 13.27 -16.73 -9.98
CA ILE A 501 13.57 -16.73 -11.41
C ILE A 501 14.11 -15.34 -11.76
N HIS A 502 15.36 -15.29 -12.22
CA HIS A 502 15.99 -14.05 -12.66
C HIS A 502 16.01 -14.01 -14.18
N GLY A 503 15.02 -13.34 -14.76
CA GLY A 503 14.87 -13.22 -16.20
C GLY A 503 13.81 -12.18 -16.56
N TYR A 504 13.75 -11.82 -17.83
CA TYR A 504 12.72 -10.91 -18.32
C TYR A 504 11.34 -11.55 -18.15
N VAL A 505 10.41 -10.83 -17.52
CA VAL A 505 9.06 -11.32 -17.25
C VAL A 505 8.33 -11.76 -18.53
N ASP A 506 8.51 -11.03 -19.64
CA ASP A 506 7.90 -11.42 -20.92
C ASP A 506 8.44 -12.75 -21.46
N GLU A 507 9.73 -13.06 -21.25
CA GLU A 507 10.31 -14.34 -21.64
C GLU A 507 9.78 -15.48 -20.77
N VAL A 508 9.75 -15.25 -19.44
CA VAL A 508 9.21 -16.21 -18.47
C VAL A 508 7.74 -16.50 -18.76
N MET A 509 6.92 -15.47 -18.96
CA MET A 509 5.50 -15.62 -19.21
C MET A 509 5.22 -16.26 -20.57
N LYS A 510 6.02 -15.97 -21.61
CA LYS A 510 5.90 -16.64 -22.90
C LYS A 510 6.14 -18.15 -22.77
N GLN A 511 7.26 -18.54 -22.17
CA GLN A 511 7.58 -19.97 -21.95
C GLN A 511 6.52 -20.65 -21.06
N LEU A 512 6.02 -19.94 -20.04
CA LEU A 512 4.97 -20.44 -19.17
C LEU A 512 3.68 -20.71 -19.94
N MET A 513 3.22 -19.77 -20.77
CA MET A 513 2.00 -19.92 -21.56
C MET A 513 2.14 -21.09 -22.56
N GLU A 514 3.31 -21.27 -23.17
CA GLU A 514 3.61 -22.43 -24.02
C GLU A 514 3.51 -23.76 -23.25
N LEU A 515 4.05 -23.84 -22.03
CA LEU A 515 4.01 -25.05 -21.17
C LEU A 515 2.62 -25.34 -20.58
N LEU A 516 1.79 -24.31 -20.44
CA LEU A 516 0.38 -24.43 -20.05
C LEU A 516 -0.54 -24.71 -21.24
N GLU A 517 -0.01 -24.69 -22.47
CA GLU A 517 -0.77 -24.83 -23.71
C GLU A 517 -1.88 -23.77 -23.84
N LEU A 518 -1.57 -22.53 -23.45
CA LEU A 518 -2.49 -21.38 -23.50
C LEU A 518 -2.04 -20.35 -24.53
N ASP A 519 -2.99 -19.86 -25.32
CA ASP A 519 -2.76 -18.74 -26.22
C ASP A 519 -2.71 -17.41 -25.45
N ILE A 520 -1.80 -16.52 -25.86
CA ILE A 520 -1.76 -15.15 -25.37
C ILE A 520 -2.75 -14.32 -26.20
N PRO A 521 -3.80 -13.72 -25.59
CA PRO A 521 -4.78 -12.92 -26.30
C PRO A 521 -4.14 -11.76 -27.06
N LYS A 522 -4.68 -11.43 -28.24
CA LYS A 522 -4.29 -10.22 -28.97
C LYS A 522 -4.98 -9.00 -28.38
N TRP A 523 -4.26 -7.89 -28.29
CA TRP A 523 -4.82 -6.62 -27.85
C TRP A 523 -5.34 -5.83 -29.05
N GLU A 524 -6.65 -5.53 -29.04
CA GLU A 524 -7.32 -4.79 -30.11
C GLU A 524 -7.49 -3.29 -29.80
N GLY A 525 -7.17 -2.88 -28.56
CA GLY A 525 -7.26 -1.51 -28.09
C GLY A 525 -7.69 -1.42 -26.63
N PRO A 526 -7.69 -0.22 -26.03
CA PRO A 526 -8.11 -0.01 -24.65
C PRO A 526 -9.52 -0.54 -24.42
N THR A 527 -9.66 -1.55 -23.57
CA THR A 527 -10.93 -2.22 -23.28
C THR A 527 -11.12 -2.28 -21.77
N VAL A 528 -12.27 -1.83 -21.26
CA VAL A 528 -12.58 -1.88 -19.81
C VAL A 528 -13.56 -3.02 -19.55
N CYS A 529 -13.22 -3.93 -18.63
CA CYS A 529 -14.07 -5.03 -18.20
C CYS A 529 -14.47 -4.84 -16.74
N GLU A 530 -15.72 -4.46 -16.47
CA GLU A 530 -16.19 -4.15 -15.11
C GLU A 530 -16.39 -5.39 -14.22
N GLY A 531 -16.55 -6.59 -14.80
CA GLY A 531 -16.79 -7.81 -14.03
C GLY A 531 -16.53 -9.09 -14.81
N SER A 532 -16.23 -10.17 -14.09
CA SER A 532 -15.90 -11.49 -14.62
C SER A 532 -17.11 -12.31 -15.15
N THR A 533 -18.34 -11.81 -15.00
CA THR A 533 -19.55 -12.49 -15.51
C THR A 533 -19.60 -12.44 -17.04
N ALA A 534 -19.46 -13.63 -17.65
CA ALA A 534 -19.42 -13.86 -19.08
C ALA A 534 -20.59 -13.25 -19.86
N SER A 535 -20.28 -12.60 -20.98
CA SER A 535 -21.16 -12.60 -22.14
C SER A 535 -21.45 -14.06 -22.52
N SER A 536 -22.69 -14.50 -22.33
CA SER A 536 -23.16 -15.80 -22.78
C SER A 536 -23.23 -15.83 -24.31
N GLU A 537 -22.13 -16.16 -24.96
CA GLU A 537 -22.17 -16.89 -26.22
C GLU A 537 -21.60 -18.29 -25.96
N SER A 538 -22.50 -19.26 -26.07
CA SER A 538 -22.27 -20.67 -25.78
C SER A 538 -21.12 -21.25 -26.61
N THR A 539 -20.04 -21.63 -25.93
CA THR A 539 -19.18 -22.74 -26.34
C THR A 539 -19.18 -23.76 -25.20
N PRO A 540 -19.17 -25.07 -25.49
CA PRO A 540 -19.50 -26.08 -24.49
C PRO A 540 -18.43 -26.16 -23.40
N ASP A 541 -18.90 -26.24 -22.15
CA ASP A 541 -18.15 -26.52 -20.92
C ASP A 541 -16.93 -27.44 -21.17
N VAL A 542 -15.75 -26.85 -21.27
CA VAL A 542 -14.50 -27.58 -21.06
C VAL A 542 -14.26 -27.59 -19.56
N LYS A 543 -14.76 -28.63 -18.89
CA LYS A 543 -14.35 -28.93 -17.51
C LYS A 543 -12.82 -29.06 -17.47
N PRO A 544 -12.14 -28.49 -16.46
CA PRO A 544 -10.72 -28.74 -16.27
C PRO A 544 -10.50 -30.26 -16.14
N PRO A 545 -9.51 -30.84 -16.84
CA PRO A 545 -9.32 -32.28 -16.81
C PRO A 545 -8.98 -32.71 -15.38
N ARG A 546 -9.89 -33.50 -14.78
CA ARG A 546 -9.58 -34.27 -13.57
C ARG A 546 -8.28 -35.04 -13.84
N ALA A 547 -7.28 -34.82 -12.99
CA ALA A 547 -6.03 -35.55 -13.00
C ALA A 547 -6.29 -37.05 -12.78
N VAL A 548 -6.55 -37.79 -13.85
CA VAL A 548 -6.36 -39.23 -13.87
C VAL A 548 -4.88 -39.43 -14.07
N THR A 549 -4.16 -39.60 -12.96
CA THR A 549 -2.71 -39.73 -12.93
C THR A 549 -2.24 -40.82 -13.92
N ALA A 550 -1.43 -40.42 -14.90
CA ALA A 550 -0.75 -41.35 -15.81
C ALA A 550 0.13 -42.37 -15.05
N LYS A 551 0.47 -42.06 -13.78
CA LYS A 551 1.15 -42.99 -12.87
C LYS A 551 0.33 -44.23 -12.53
N GLU A 552 -1.00 -44.19 -12.44
CA GLU A 552 -1.81 -45.38 -12.13
C GLU A 552 -2.01 -46.32 -13.33
N LYS A 553 -2.10 -45.77 -14.56
CA LYS A 553 -2.15 -46.60 -15.78
C LYS A 553 -0.81 -47.27 -16.07
N LEU A 554 0.31 -46.58 -15.85
CA LEU A 554 1.65 -47.16 -16.03
C LEU A 554 1.92 -48.27 -15.00
N LYS A 555 1.54 -48.06 -13.72
CA LYS A 555 1.70 -49.07 -12.65
C LYS A 555 0.78 -50.29 -12.86
N LYS A 556 -0.47 -50.10 -13.32
CA LYS A 556 -1.37 -51.21 -13.67
C LYS A 556 -0.90 -51.99 -14.91
N ASN A 557 -0.31 -51.33 -15.91
CA ASN A 557 0.21 -52.01 -17.10
C ASN A 557 1.51 -52.77 -16.81
N LEU A 558 2.40 -52.24 -15.97
CA LEU A 558 3.61 -52.95 -15.52
C LEU A 558 3.27 -54.18 -14.68
N ILE A 559 2.33 -54.07 -13.73
CA ILE A 559 1.87 -55.22 -12.92
C ILE A 559 1.13 -56.25 -13.78
N LYS A 560 0.41 -55.82 -14.83
CA LYS A 560 -0.29 -56.72 -15.77
C LYS A 560 0.71 -57.44 -16.70
N GLU A 561 1.78 -56.78 -17.14
CA GLU A 561 2.88 -57.38 -17.91
C GLU A 561 3.70 -58.37 -17.07
N GLU A 562 4.01 -58.05 -15.80
CA GLU A 562 4.69 -58.97 -14.87
C GLU A 562 3.86 -60.22 -14.60
N ARG A 563 2.56 -60.09 -14.30
CA ARG A 563 1.66 -61.25 -14.12
C ARG A 563 1.51 -62.10 -15.39
N LYS A 564 1.60 -61.49 -16.58
CA LYS A 564 1.56 -62.21 -17.86
C LYS A 564 2.86 -62.96 -18.15
N ARG A 565 4.01 -62.39 -17.73
CA ARG A 565 5.33 -63.06 -17.79
C ARG A 565 5.47 -64.17 -16.76
N GLU A 566 4.85 -64.02 -15.59
CA GLU A 566 4.82 -65.05 -14.54
C GLU A 566 3.88 -66.21 -14.90
N ALA A 567 2.71 -65.92 -15.49
CA ALA A 567 1.82 -66.94 -16.05
C ALA A 567 2.41 -67.69 -17.26
N ALA A 568 3.25 -67.04 -18.07
CA ALA A 568 3.95 -67.67 -19.19
C ALA A 568 5.19 -68.51 -18.76
N ARG A 569 5.73 -68.27 -17.56
CA ARG A 569 6.80 -69.10 -16.96
C ARG A 569 6.27 -70.35 -16.25
N LEU A 570 4.98 -70.37 -15.91
CA LEU A 570 4.31 -71.49 -15.25
C LEU A 570 3.74 -72.54 -16.23
N THR A 571 3.90 -72.34 -17.55
CA THR A 571 3.43 -73.28 -18.58
C THR A 571 4.54 -74.11 -19.23
N ASP A 572 5.79 -73.98 -18.77
CA ASP A 572 6.92 -74.78 -19.23
C ASP A 572 7.48 -75.63 -18.08
N ASP A 573 6.63 -76.47 -17.52
CA ASP A 573 7.08 -77.70 -16.88
C ASP A 573 6.02 -78.79 -17.12
N GLY A 574 6.37 -79.71 -18.01
CA GLY A 574 5.52 -80.84 -18.34
C GLY A 574 5.59 -81.90 -17.25
N SER A 575 4.50 -82.13 -16.53
CA SER A 575 4.13 -83.48 -16.07
C SER A 575 2.72 -83.56 -15.51
N VAL A 576 2.08 -84.71 -15.78
CA VAL A 576 0.70 -85.09 -15.51
C VAL A 576 0.51 -85.53 -14.06
N LYS A 577 -0.64 -85.20 -13.45
CA LYS A 577 -1.39 -86.12 -12.55
C LYS A 577 -2.86 -85.71 -12.34
N GLU A 578 -3.69 -86.75 -12.33
CA GLU A 578 -5.16 -86.81 -12.23
C GLU A 578 -5.69 -86.36 -10.85
N GLU A 579 -6.90 -85.77 -10.80
CA GLU A 579 -8.08 -86.35 -10.12
C GLU A 579 -9.29 -85.37 -10.04
N MET A 580 -10.40 -85.83 -10.61
CA MET A 580 -11.81 -85.79 -10.19
C MET A 580 -12.42 -84.69 -9.26
N GLY A 581 -13.61 -84.21 -9.69
CA GLY A 581 -14.81 -84.09 -8.83
C GLY A 581 -15.29 -82.65 -8.54
N SER A 582 -16.19 -82.03 -9.32
CA SER A 582 -17.67 -82.13 -9.30
C SER A 582 -18.39 -81.15 -8.34
N ILE A 583 -19.59 -80.70 -8.78
CA ILE A 583 -20.73 -80.06 -8.05
C ILE A 583 -20.75 -78.50 -8.08
N LYS A 584 -21.46 -77.88 -9.04
CA LYS A 584 -22.89 -77.40 -9.03
C LYS A 584 -23.18 -76.32 -7.96
N ARG A 585 -23.40 -75.06 -8.35
CA ARG A 585 -24.72 -74.38 -8.57
C ARG A 585 -25.73 -74.57 -7.43
N GLU A 586 -26.11 -73.47 -6.79
CA GLU A 586 -27.53 -73.07 -6.69
C GLU A 586 -27.72 -71.60 -6.25
N ARG A 587 -28.86 -71.05 -6.70
CA ARG A 587 -29.36 -69.69 -6.58
C ARG A 587 -30.42 -69.62 -5.46
N ALA A 588 -30.69 -68.38 -5.03
CA ALA A 588 -32.00 -67.77 -4.76
C ALA A 588 -32.45 -67.54 -3.30
N ASP A 589 -32.87 -66.28 -3.12
CA ASP A 589 -33.99 -65.76 -2.31
C ASP A 589 -33.91 -65.68 -0.76
N SER A 590 -33.66 -64.44 -0.26
CA SER A 590 -34.58 -63.51 0.47
C SER A 590 -35.63 -64.07 1.48
N PRO A 591 -36.20 -63.28 2.44
CA PRO A 591 -35.91 -61.90 2.94
C PRO A 591 -36.17 -61.64 4.47
N VAL A 592 -36.09 -60.35 4.89
CA VAL A 592 -36.71 -59.64 6.08
C VAL A 592 -36.16 -60.06 7.47
N VAL A 593 -35.82 -59.16 8.43
CA VAL A 593 -36.71 -58.33 9.26
C VAL A 593 -35.95 -57.19 9.96
N ILE A 594 -36.66 -56.06 10.00
CA ILE A 594 -36.58 -54.77 10.69
C ILE A 594 -36.34 -54.88 12.22
N ASN A 595 -35.61 -53.94 12.82
CA ASN A 595 -36.11 -53.16 13.97
C ASN A 595 -35.21 -51.97 14.33
N GLU A 596 -35.81 -50.78 14.23
CA GLU A 596 -35.44 -49.54 14.92
C GLU A 596 -35.91 -49.59 16.38
N GLU A 597 -35.26 -48.78 17.23
CA GLU A 597 -35.80 -47.95 18.33
C GLU A 597 -34.58 -47.51 19.19
N LYS A 598 -34.36 -46.25 19.56
CA LYS A 598 -35.24 -45.10 19.82
C LYS A 598 -34.50 -43.79 19.63
#